data_AF-A0A3P3XHC5-F1
#
_entry.id   AF-A0A3P3XHC5-F1
#
_cell.length_a   1.000
_cell.length_b   1.000
_cell.length_c   1.000
_cell.angle_alpha   90.00
_cell.angle_beta   90.00
_cell.angle_gamma   90.00
#
_symmetry.space_group_name_H-M   'P 1'
#
loop_
_entity.id
_entity.type
_entity.pdbx_description
1 polymer ?
#
loop_
_entity_poly.entity_id
_entity_poly.type
_entity_poly.pdbx_seq_one_letter_code
_entity_poly.pdbx_strand_id
1 'polypeptide(L)'
;MRKKKALGRLLAAFFLVMCASIAFAQPQEPTLADLPSILDHMLDNHYMPSAQVGLGSFTYTDTQLPTPFARWFEDELRLAFAKTAKMKLFDKQVAAAMDPAIRALYGDFFGTDRADSILYGKYAQDDRGVLVTMTLTDLSTGGLISETRYAVPASAIPSNVNVQPSVKMVQTAAALSQLFTSSGAGGQAGSGQQGAAQDFVVTLSTDRGQGAVYRDGERLTLLVTSSKDAYLKIYHVDVNGVAQLIWPNRFGGSGKIKAGEALKFPGPNDKFQYVLGRPYGTEYIKAVASTKPFATMEADFSDLQGSAVAAISRGLTVVSSDTTRAEALVVYEILP
;
A
#
# COMPACT_ATOMS: atom_id res chain seq x y z
N MET A 1 -35.67 96.14 -19.90
CA MET A 1 -36.51 95.88 -18.71
C MET A 1 -35.95 94.67 -17.96
N ARG A 2 -35.63 94.83 -16.66
CA ARG A 2 -35.45 93.80 -15.59
C ARG A 2 -34.37 92.71 -15.84
N LYS A 3 -33.53 92.27 -14.90
CA LYS A 3 -33.26 92.57 -13.48
C LYS A 3 -31.91 91.87 -13.14
N LYS A 4 -31.19 92.46 -12.18
CA LYS A 4 -30.02 91.96 -11.41
C LYS A 4 -30.07 90.47 -11.02
N LYS A 5 -28.90 89.81 -10.89
CA LYS A 5 -28.26 89.47 -9.59
C LYS A 5 -26.96 88.68 -9.74
N ALA A 6 -26.13 88.83 -8.71
CA ALA A 6 -24.76 88.39 -8.56
C ALA A 6 -24.61 87.05 -7.83
N LEU A 7 -23.35 86.59 -7.78
CA LEU A 7 -22.66 85.94 -6.65
C LEU A 7 -22.76 84.41 -6.54
N GLY A 8 -21.58 83.77 -6.46
CA GLY A 8 -21.42 82.42 -5.93
C GLY A 8 -20.16 81.70 -6.38
N ARG A 9 -19.05 81.89 -5.67
CA ARG A 9 -17.89 80.97 -5.70
C ARG A 9 -18.36 79.61 -5.16
N LEU A 10 -18.04 78.50 -5.84
CA LEU A 10 -18.09 77.17 -5.23
C LEU A 10 -16.83 76.39 -5.59
N LEU A 11 -16.08 76.03 -4.55
CA LEU A 11 -14.95 75.11 -4.57
C LEU A 11 -15.37 73.76 -5.16
N ALA A 12 -14.57 73.22 -6.08
CA ALA A 12 -14.62 71.81 -6.45
C ALA A 12 -13.86 71.00 -5.39
N ALA A 13 -14.59 70.28 -4.53
CA ALA A 13 -14.01 69.30 -3.62
C ALA A 13 -13.79 67.99 -4.38
N PHE A 14 -12.53 67.57 -4.48
CA PHE A 14 -12.09 66.31 -5.05
C PHE A 14 -12.45 65.19 -4.07
N PHE A 15 -13.50 64.42 -4.35
CA PHE A 15 -13.84 63.22 -3.55
C PHE A 15 -12.96 62.07 -4.03
N LEU A 16 -11.83 61.87 -3.34
CA LEU A 16 -10.99 60.68 -3.50
C LEU A 16 -11.72 59.51 -2.83
N VAL A 17 -12.44 58.71 -3.62
CA VAL A 17 -13.02 57.45 -3.13
C VAL A 17 -11.87 56.46 -2.96
N MET A 18 -11.41 56.32 -1.72
CA MET A 18 -10.47 55.28 -1.32
C MET A 18 -11.24 53.95 -1.27
N CYS A 19 -11.26 53.21 -2.38
CA CYS A 19 -11.70 51.82 -2.39
C CYS A 19 -10.75 51.01 -1.51
N ALA A 20 -11.16 50.72 -0.28
CA ALA A 20 -10.51 49.72 0.54
C ALA A 20 -10.70 48.36 -0.13
N SER A 21 -9.63 47.83 -0.73
CA SER A 21 -9.56 46.45 -1.20
C SER A 21 -9.74 45.53 0.01
N ILE A 22 -10.95 45.03 0.23
CA ILE A 22 -11.17 43.90 1.12
C ILE A 22 -10.52 42.71 0.42
N ALA A 23 -9.29 42.39 0.82
CA ALA A 23 -8.67 41.13 0.46
C ALA A 23 -9.57 40.03 1.05
N PHE A 24 -10.38 39.40 0.21
CA PHE A 24 -10.95 38.11 0.52
C PHE A 24 -9.75 37.18 0.72
N ALA A 25 -9.43 36.87 1.97
CA ALA A 25 -8.55 35.75 2.28
C ALA A 25 -9.22 34.53 1.65
N GLN A 26 -8.65 34.02 0.58
CA GLN A 26 -9.06 32.72 0.07
C GLN A 26 -8.91 31.74 1.25
N PRO A 27 -9.87 30.81 1.46
CA PRO A 27 -9.67 29.75 2.43
C PRO A 27 -8.34 29.08 2.05
N GLN A 28 -7.33 29.27 2.89
CA GLN A 28 -6.04 28.63 2.70
C GLN A 28 -6.33 27.14 2.83
N GLU A 29 -6.29 26.42 1.72
CA GLU A 29 -6.41 24.97 1.78
C GLU A 29 -5.36 24.49 2.79
N PRO A 30 -5.74 23.69 3.78
CA PRO A 30 -4.79 23.13 4.72
C PRO A 30 -3.80 22.24 3.95
N THR A 31 -2.68 22.83 3.55
CA THR A 31 -1.60 22.16 2.83
C THR A 31 -0.64 21.52 3.81
N LEU A 32 -0.15 20.32 3.50
CA LEU A 32 0.96 19.65 4.19
C LEU A 32 2.32 20.32 3.83
N ALA A 33 2.41 21.64 4.00
CA ALA A 33 3.48 22.47 3.47
C ALA A 33 4.84 22.26 4.15
N ASP A 34 4.83 21.76 5.37
CA ASP A 34 6.01 21.42 6.17
C ASP A 34 6.58 20.02 5.84
N LEU A 35 5.78 19.17 5.19
CA LEU A 35 6.15 17.79 4.86
C LEU A 35 7.49 17.67 4.10
N PRO A 36 7.81 18.50 3.08
CA PRO A 36 9.13 18.43 2.42
C PRO A 36 10.30 18.64 3.39
N SER A 37 10.20 19.63 4.28
CA SER A 37 11.27 19.89 5.25
C SER A 37 11.41 18.75 6.25
N ILE A 38 10.28 18.18 6.69
CA ILE A 38 10.28 17.00 7.57
C ILE A 38 10.97 15.81 6.91
N LEU A 39 10.65 15.55 5.63
CA LEU A 39 11.30 14.49 4.85
C LEU A 39 12.81 14.72 4.74
N ASP A 40 13.27 15.94 4.44
CA ASP A 40 14.71 16.24 4.40
C ASP A 40 15.41 15.97 5.75
N HIS A 41 14.74 16.30 6.87
CA HIS A 41 15.27 16.03 8.21
C HIS A 41 15.35 14.52 8.55
N MET A 42 14.55 13.67 7.90
CA MET A 42 14.65 12.21 8.09
C MET A 42 16.00 11.63 7.66
N LEU A 43 16.76 12.34 6.81
CA LEU A 43 18.11 11.94 6.37
C LEU A 43 19.25 12.59 7.18
N ASP A 44 18.97 13.43 8.17
CA ASP A 44 20.02 14.20 8.87
C ASP A 44 21.09 13.32 9.55
N ASN A 45 20.70 12.12 9.98
CA ASN A 45 21.61 11.16 10.61
C ASN A 45 22.10 10.06 9.64
N HIS A 46 21.78 10.17 8.36
CA HIS A 46 22.20 9.21 7.35
C HIS A 46 23.63 9.53 6.88
N TYR A 47 24.41 8.50 6.54
CA TYR A 47 25.79 8.67 6.11
C TYR A 47 25.89 9.30 4.70
N MET A 48 24.88 9.11 3.84
CA MET A 48 24.78 9.82 2.57
C MET A 48 24.01 11.13 2.73
N PRO A 49 24.49 12.24 2.11
CA PRO A 49 23.82 13.53 2.17
C PRO A 49 22.50 13.60 1.37
N SER A 50 22.27 12.62 0.50
CA SER A 50 21.05 12.46 -0.30
C SER A 50 20.80 10.98 -0.57
N ALA A 51 19.54 10.59 -0.75
CA ALA A 51 19.17 9.20 -1.04
C ALA A 51 18.09 9.08 -2.13
N GLN A 52 18.18 8.03 -2.95
CA GLN A 52 17.03 7.57 -3.73
C GLN A 52 16.09 6.78 -2.83
N VAL A 53 14.83 7.19 -2.78
CA VAL A 53 13.85 6.67 -1.82
C VAL A 53 12.69 6.02 -2.57
N GLY A 54 12.43 4.75 -2.29
CA GLY A 54 11.23 4.06 -2.71
C GLY A 54 10.10 4.28 -1.71
N LEU A 55 8.86 4.27 -2.17
CA LEU A 55 7.68 4.23 -1.30
C LEU A 55 7.25 2.78 -1.06
N GLY A 56 7.07 2.43 0.21
CA GLY A 56 6.33 1.25 0.64
C GLY A 56 4.93 1.61 1.14
N SER A 57 4.17 0.60 1.54
CA SER A 57 2.81 0.81 2.03
C SER A 57 2.73 1.59 3.34
N PHE A 58 1.64 2.35 3.46
CA PHE A 58 1.15 2.90 4.73
C PHE A 58 -0.07 2.10 5.19
N THR A 59 -0.07 1.62 6.44
CA THR A 59 -1.16 0.76 6.94
C THR A 59 -1.81 1.31 8.22
N TYR A 60 -3.07 0.94 8.44
CA TYR A 60 -3.80 1.40 9.62
C TYR A 60 -3.31 0.68 10.88
N THR A 61 -2.72 1.43 11.82
CA THR A 61 -2.18 0.94 13.09
C THR A 61 -1.26 -0.28 12.90
N ASP A 62 -1.40 -1.32 13.70
CA ASP A 62 -0.63 -2.56 13.56
C ASP A 62 -1.43 -3.66 12.81
N THR A 63 -2.55 -3.30 12.18
CA THR A 63 -3.44 -4.26 11.48
C THR A 63 -2.93 -4.68 10.10
N GLN A 64 -1.97 -3.95 9.54
CA GLN A 64 -1.51 -4.08 8.14
C GLN A 64 -2.61 -3.86 7.09
N LEU A 65 -3.74 -3.26 7.47
CA LEU A 65 -4.87 -3.04 6.57
C LEU A 65 -4.70 -1.73 5.76
N PRO A 66 -5.05 -1.76 4.47
CA PRO A 66 -5.14 -0.57 3.62
C PRO A 66 -6.37 0.28 3.97
N THR A 67 -6.30 1.58 3.69
CA THR A 67 -7.48 2.45 3.58
C THR A 67 -7.23 3.53 2.51
N PRO A 68 -8.28 4.19 1.98
CA PRO A 68 -8.11 5.30 1.03
C PRO A 68 -7.16 6.41 1.53
N PHE A 69 -7.07 6.63 2.84
CA PHE A 69 -6.13 7.59 3.42
C PHE A 69 -4.67 7.29 3.06
N ALA A 70 -4.27 6.01 3.07
CA ALA A 70 -2.90 5.64 2.72
C ALA A 70 -2.54 6.11 1.31
N ARG A 71 -3.46 5.94 0.35
CA ARG A 71 -3.24 6.35 -1.03
C ARG A 71 -3.18 7.86 -1.20
N TRP A 72 -4.11 8.57 -0.57
CA TRP A 72 -4.10 10.02 -0.59
C TRP A 72 -2.80 10.57 0.03
N PHE A 73 -2.37 10.02 1.17
CA PHE A 73 -1.13 10.43 1.82
C PHE A 73 0.12 10.09 0.99
N GLU A 74 0.14 8.96 0.28
CA GLU A 74 1.19 8.63 -0.69
C GLU A 74 1.28 9.67 -1.82
N ASP A 75 0.16 10.20 -2.32
CA ASP A 75 0.17 11.27 -3.32
C ASP A 75 0.73 12.57 -2.74
N GLU A 76 0.36 12.92 -1.51
CA GLU A 76 0.93 14.08 -0.81
C GLU A 76 2.44 13.93 -0.58
N LEU A 77 2.91 12.72 -0.23
CA LEU A 77 4.34 12.41 -0.16
C LEU A 77 5.02 12.58 -1.51
N ARG A 78 4.41 12.13 -2.61
CA ARG A 78 4.95 12.33 -3.97
C ARG A 78 5.09 13.81 -4.31
N LEU A 79 4.09 14.63 -3.96
CA LEU A 79 4.14 16.09 -4.12
C LEU A 79 5.23 16.72 -3.24
N ALA A 80 5.43 16.19 -2.03
CA ALA A 80 6.47 16.66 -1.11
C ALA A 80 7.88 16.30 -1.60
N PHE A 81 8.11 15.08 -2.10
CA PHE A 81 9.39 14.65 -2.68
C PHE A 81 9.84 15.49 -3.88
N ALA A 82 8.91 16.09 -4.62
CA ALA A 82 9.27 17.03 -5.68
C ALA A 82 9.93 18.31 -5.15
N LYS A 83 9.75 18.62 -3.85
CA LYS A 83 10.21 19.83 -3.17
C LYS A 83 11.36 19.57 -2.18
N THR A 84 11.78 18.32 -2.00
CA THR A 84 12.90 17.94 -1.10
C THR A 84 14.26 18.19 -1.75
N ALA A 85 15.23 18.61 -0.93
CA ALA A 85 16.61 18.82 -1.36
C ALA A 85 17.44 17.53 -1.27
N LYS A 86 17.19 16.68 -0.27
CA LYS A 86 18.02 15.50 0.06
C LYS A 86 17.40 14.18 -0.41
N MET A 87 16.08 14.10 -0.52
CA MET A 87 15.39 12.89 -0.97
C MET A 87 14.97 13.00 -2.43
N LYS A 88 15.16 11.92 -3.20
CA LYS A 88 14.63 11.79 -4.57
C LYS A 88 13.79 10.53 -4.67
N LEU A 89 12.52 10.69 -5.04
CA LEU A 89 11.61 9.56 -5.20
C LEU A 89 12.03 8.68 -6.38
N PHE A 90 12.21 7.40 -6.12
CA PHE A 90 12.39 6.38 -7.14
C PHE A 90 11.02 5.89 -7.63
N ASP A 91 10.59 6.35 -8.81
CA ASP A 91 9.33 5.90 -9.41
C ASP A 91 9.54 4.65 -10.28
N LYS A 92 9.14 3.50 -9.72
CA LYS A 92 9.16 2.20 -10.40
C LYS A 92 8.36 2.18 -11.71
N GLN A 93 7.29 2.96 -11.83
CA GLN A 93 6.44 2.98 -13.02
C GLN A 93 7.13 3.67 -14.19
N VAL A 94 7.84 4.77 -13.93
CA VAL A 94 8.63 5.47 -14.95
C VAL A 94 9.73 4.55 -15.48
N ALA A 95 10.45 3.87 -14.58
CA ALA A 95 11.46 2.89 -14.96
C ALA A 95 10.86 1.76 -15.81
N ALA A 96 9.66 1.27 -15.47
CA ALA A 96 8.99 0.21 -16.24
C ALA A 96 8.48 0.68 -17.61
N ALA A 97 8.15 1.97 -17.77
CA ALA A 97 7.63 2.55 -19.00
C ALA A 97 8.72 2.99 -20.00
N MET A 98 9.98 3.06 -19.58
CA MET A 98 11.09 3.40 -20.47
C MET A 98 11.36 2.31 -21.51
N ASP A 99 11.59 2.74 -22.74
CA ASP A 99 12.04 1.85 -23.82
C ASP A 99 13.36 1.14 -23.42
N PRO A 100 13.50 -0.19 -23.65
CA PRO A 100 14.69 -0.93 -23.27
C PRO A 100 16.00 -0.42 -23.87
N ALA A 101 15.98 0.12 -25.10
CA ALA A 101 17.18 0.70 -25.73
C ALA A 101 17.55 2.05 -25.10
N ILE A 102 16.55 2.85 -24.72
CA ILE A 102 16.78 4.10 -23.95
C ILE A 102 17.29 3.77 -22.55
N ARG A 103 16.71 2.75 -21.88
CA ARG A 103 17.21 2.25 -20.59
C ARG A 103 18.67 1.81 -20.67
N ALA A 104 19.07 1.14 -21.73
CA ALA A 104 20.46 0.73 -21.93
C ALA A 104 21.39 1.92 -22.19
N LEU A 105 20.94 2.93 -22.94
CA LEU A 105 21.71 4.16 -23.23
C LEU A 105 21.92 5.05 -22.01
N TYR A 106 20.91 5.16 -21.15
CA TYR A 106 21.02 5.82 -19.86
C TYR A 106 21.39 4.84 -18.74
N GLY A 107 21.80 3.62 -19.09
CA GLY A 107 22.09 2.54 -18.15
C GLY A 107 23.28 2.82 -17.25
N ASP A 108 24.11 3.83 -17.53
CA ASP A 108 25.16 4.32 -16.63
C ASP A 108 24.65 5.45 -15.70
N PHE A 109 23.54 6.10 -16.06
CA PHE A 109 22.87 7.15 -15.27
C PHE A 109 21.77 6.57 -14.35
N PHE A 110 21.14 5.49 -14.79
CA PHE A 110 20.26 4.60 -14.02
C PHE A 110 21.00 3.34 -13.52
N GLY A 111 22.29 3.19 -13.81
CA GLY A 111 23.10 1.97 -13.57
C GLY A 111 23.33 1.54 -12.13
N THR A 112 22.72 2.26 -11.20
CA THR A 112 22.71 1.96 -9.77
C THR A 112 21.30 1.56 -9.27
N ASP A 113 20.34 1.37 -10.20
CA ASP A 113 18.90 1.07 -10.13
C ASP A 113 18.39 0.19 -8.96
N ARG A 114 18.44 0.72 -7.75
CA ARG A 114 17.51 0.41 -6.66
C ARG A 114 17.35 1.66 -5.82
N ALA A 115 16.16 1.85 -5.26
CA ALA A 115 16.05 2.75 -4.14
C ALA A 115 17.10 2.36 -3.09
N ASP A 116 17.86 3.33 -2.59
CA ASP A 116 18.84 3.12 -1.51
C ASP A 116 18.11 2.89 -0.20
N SER A 117 16.95 3.54 -0.05
CA SER A 117 16.12 3.50 1.13
C SER A 117 14.65 3.32 0.79
N ILE A 118 13.87 2.82 1.73
CA ILE A 118 12.41 2.72 1.63
C ILE A 118 11.75 3.55 2.72
N LEU A 119 10.80 4.40 2.33
CA LEU A 119 9.90 5.11 3.23
C LEU A 119 8.57 4.37 3.28
N TYR A 120 8.14 3.96 4.47
CA TYR A 120 6.87 3.27 4.72
C TYR A 120 6.34 3.71 6.08
N GLY A 121 5.16 3.24 6.49
CA GLY A 121 4.68 3.64 7.80
C GLY A 121 3.36 3.06 8.23
N LYS A 122 2.90 3.59 9.35
CA LYS A 122 1.58 3.31 9.91
C LYS A 122 0.88 4.59 10.31
N TYR A 123 -0.44 4.58 10.30
CA TYR A 123 -1.23 5.73 10.71
C TYR A 123 -2.36 5.32 11.64
N ALA A 124 -2.75 6.25 12.52
CA ALA A 124 -3.86 6.10 13.44
C ALA A 124 -4.68 7.39 13.46
N GLN A 125 -6.00 7.26 13.53
CA GLN A 125 -6.90 8.41 13.65
C GLN A 125 -7.16 8.72 15.13
N ASP A 126 -7.15 10.00 15.49
CA ASP A 126 -7.65 10.50 16.77
C ASP A 126 -8.59 11.70 16.54
N ASP A 127 -9.04 12.35 17.63
CA ASP A 127 -9.97 13.49 17.58
C ASP A 127 -9.39 14.74 16.87
N ARG A 128 -8.06 14.81 16.69
CA ARG A 128 -7.36 15.98 16.12
C ARG A 128 -6.98 15.78 14.65
N GLY A 129 -6.97 14.56 14.17
CA GLY A 129 -6.63 14.22 12.80
C GLY A 129 -6.06 12.82 12.68
N VAL A 130 -4.97 12.69 11.93
CA VAL A 130 -4.30 11.42 11.70
C VAL A 130 -2.82 11.53 12.04
N LEU A 131 -2.35 10.69 12.94
CA LEU A 131 -0.95 10.60 13.29
C LEU A 131 -0.29 9.53 12.40
N VAL A 132 0.58 9.96 11.50
CA VAL A 132 1.36 9.08 10.62
C VAL A 132 2.76 8.88 11.22
N THR A 133 3.14 7.64 11.48
CA THR A 133 4.52 7.28 11.79
C THR A 133 5.21 6.83 10.51
N MET A 134 6.16 7.63 10.04
CA MET A 134 6.97 7.38 8.85
C MET A 134 8.32 6.79 9.26
N THR A 135 8.69 5.67 8.65
CA THR A 135 9.92 4.94 8.92
C THR A 135 10.74 4.90 7.63
N LEU A 136 12.00 5.34 7.72
CA LEU A 136 12.96 5.30 6.63
C LEU A 136 14.02 4.23 6.94
N THR A 137 14.18 3.26 6.06
CA THR A 137 15.10 2.13 6.23
C THR A 137 16.03 2.02 5.04
N ASP A 138 17.32 1.78 5.29
CA ASP A 138 18.33 1.48 4.28
C ASP A 138 18.07 0.08 3.70
N LEU A 139 17.86 -0.02 2.39
CA LEU A 139 17.50 -1.28 1.73
C LEU A 139 18.69 -2.25 1.59
N SER A 140 19.92 -1.76 1.67
CA SER A 140 21.12 -2.58 1.54
C SER A 140 21.47 -3.30 2.85
N THR A 141 21.26 -2.63 3.98
CA THR A 141 21.61 -3.13 5.31
C THR A 141 20.39 -3.60 6.11
N GLY A 142 19.19 -3.16 5.72
CA GLY A 142 17.99 -3.30 6.55
C GLY A 142 17.99 -2.39 7.79
N GLY A 143 18.96 -1.48 7.91
CA GLY A 143 19.13 -0.59 9.05
C GLY A 143 18.08 0.53 9.07
N LEU A 144 17.51 0.78 10.24
CA LEU A 144 16.67 1.96 10.48
C LEU A 144 17.52 3.23 10.34
N ILE A 145 17.13 4.13 9.45
CA ILE A 145 17.74 5.45 9.30
C ILE A 145 17.05 6.44 10.24
N SER A 146 15.73 6.49 10.19
CA SER A 146 14.92 7.37 11.05
C SER A 146 13.48 6.91 11.15
N GLU A 147 12.81 7.34 12.23
CA GLU A 147 11.37 7.23 12.40
C GLU A 147 10.84 8.61 12.84
N THR A 148 9.79 9.09 12.18
CA THR A 148 9.22 10.42 12.40
C THR A 148 7.71 10.34 12.50
N ARG A 149 7.12 11.03 13.48
CA ARG A 149 5.66 11.16 13.61
C ARG A 149 5.21 12.48 13.01
N TYR A 150 4.30 12.41 12.06
CA TYR A 150 3.69 13.53 11.37
C TYR A 150 2.20 13.59 11.65
N ALA A 151 1.71 14.74 12.12
CA ALA A 151 0.30 14.96 12.40
C ALA A 151 -0.36 15.59 11.17
N VAL A 152 -1.23 14.83 10.51
CA VAL A 152 -2.08 15.30 9.43
C VAL A 152 -3.36 15.89 10.04
N PRO A 153 -3.63 17.19 9.91
CA PRO A 153 -4.84 17.79 10.46
C PRO A 153 -6.08 17.26 9.75
N ALA A 154 -7.17 17.03 10.48
CA ALA A 154 -8.43 16.53 9.91
C ALA A 154 -8.96 17.42 8.77
N SER A 155 -8.69 18.73 8.81
CA SER A 155 -9.09 19.67 7.78
C SER A 155 -8.36 19.48 6.44
N ALA A 156 -7.15 18.91 6.43
CA ALA A 156 -6.40 18.59 5.21
C ALA A 156 -6.93 17.35 4.49
N ILE A 157 -7.65 16.48 5.19
CA ILE A 157 -8.10 15.20 4.66
C ILE A 157 -9.40 15.42 3.89
N PRO A 158 -9.45 15.07 2.59
CA PRO A 158 -10.69 15.16 1.82
C PRO A 158 -11.81 14.33 2.44
N SER A 159 -13.05 14.83 2.38
CA SER A 159 -14.19 14.19 3.04
C SER A 159 -14.56 12.80 2.49
N ASN A 160 -14.10 12.46 1.29
CA ASN A 160 -14.26 11.16 0.66
C ASN A 160 -13.11 10.18 0.96
N VAL A 161 -12.14 10.58 1.78
CA VAL A 161 -10.98 9.75 2.14
C VAL A 161 -11.22 9.12 3.50
N ASN A 162 -11.52 7.83 3.49
CA ASN A 162 -11.71 7.06 4.72
C ASN A 162 -10.35 6.70 5.33
N VAL A 163 -10.21 6.97 6.64
CA VAL A 163 -8.98 6.65 7.41
C VAL A 163 -9.08 5.32 8.13
N GLN A 164 -10.29 4.92 8.56
CA GLN A 164 -10.48 3.69 9.30
C GLN A 164 -10.87 2.54 8.37
N PRO A 165 -10.33 1.33 8.59
CA PRO A 165 -10.73 0.15 7.85
C PRO A 165 -12.20 -0.19 8.15
N SER A 166 -12.91 -0.70 7.14
CA SER A 166 -14.30 -1.13 7.35
C SER A 166 -14.37 -2.37 8.26
N VAL A 167 -15.46 -2.51 9.02
CA VAL A 167 -15.69 -3.70 9.86
C VAL A 167 -15.66 -4.99 9.03
N LYS A 168 -16.22 -4.96 7.82
CA LYS A 168 -16.17 -6.08 6.86
C LYS A 168 -14.73 -6.47 6.54
N MET A 169 -13.88 -5.48 6.22
CA MET A 169 -12.46 -5.71 5.92
C MET A 169 -11.74 -6.41 7.08
N VAL A 170 -11.93 -5.91 8.31
CA VAL A 170 -11.32 -6.47 9.52
C VAL A 170 -11.77 -7.91 9.74
N GLN A 171 -13.08 -8.18 9.61
CA GLN A 171 -13.64 -9.52 9.80
C GLN A 171 -13.15 -10.51 8.75
N THR A 172 -13.13 -10.13 7.47
CA THR A 172 -12.67 -10.98 6.38
C THR A 172 -11.16 -11.26 6.48
N ALA A 173 -10.36 -10.25 6.81
CA ALA A 173 -8.92 -10.42 7.03
C ALA A 173 -8.65 -11.41 8.18
N ALA A 174 -9.36 -11.28 9.30
CA ALA A 174 -9.24 -12.20 10.42
C ALA A 174 -9.64 -13.63 10.04
N ALA A 175 -10.77 -13.80 9.35
CA ALA A 175 -11.27 -15.11 8.92
C ALA A 175 -10.32 -15.80 7.93
N LEU A 176 -9.70 -15.05 7.00
CA LEU A 176 -8.75 -15.58 6.05
C LEU A 176 -7.35 -15.82 6.64
N SER A 177 -6.98 -15.15 7.74
CA SER A 177 -5.67 -15.34 8.38
C SER A 177 -5.58 -16.63 9.22
N GLN A 178 -6.72 -17.24 9.54
CA GLN A 178 -6.82 -18.34 10.49
C GLN A 178 -7.33 -19.65 9.85
N LEU A 179 -6.95 -19.95 8.59
CA LEU A 179 -7.44 -21.19 7.97
C LEU A 179 -6.79 -22.44 8.60
N PHE A 180 -5.56 -22.34 9.11
CA PHE A 180 -4.83 -23.49 9.68
C PHE A 180 -4.56 -23.41 11.19
N THR A 181 -4.92 -22.32 11.86
CA THR A 181 -4.72 -22.17 13.31
C THR A 181 -5.77 -22.90 14.16
N SER A 182 -6.79 -23.51 13.54
CA SER A 182 -7.79 -24.33 14.23
C SER A 182 -7.46 -25.83 14.22
N SER A 183 -6.24 -26.20 14.62
CA SER A 183 -5.91 -27.58 15.00
C SER A 183 -5.15 -27.58 16.33
N GLY A 184 -5.89 -27.29 17.41
CA GLY A 184 -5.45 -27.39 18.80
C GLY A 184 -6.62 -27.04 19.73
N ALA A 185 -7.02 -27.98 20.58
CA ALA A 185 -8.23 -28.00 21.37
C ALA A 185 -8.38 -26.86 22.39
N GLY A 186 -9.63 -26.65 22.84
CA GLY A 186 -9.99 -25.64 23.84
C GLY A 186 -9.17 -25.70 25.14
N GLY A 187 -8.93 -24.53 25.72
CA GLY A 187 -8.22 -24.37 26.98
C GLY A 187 -7.84 -22.91 27.19
N GLN A 188 -7.97 -22.46 28.43
CA GLN A 188 -7.99 -21.06 28.86
C GLN A 188 -6.70 -20.27 28.62
N ALA A 189 -6.86 -18.94 28.71
CA ALA A 189 -5.82 -17.98 29.00
C ALA A 189 -4.84 -18.49 30.09
N GLY A 190 -3.56 -18.48 29.74
CA GLY A 190 -2.46 -18.82 30.64
C GLY A 190 -1.14 -18.38 30.02
N SER A 191 -0.51 -17.40 30.66
CA SER A 191 0.81 -16.87 30.35
C SER A 191 1.90 -17.95 30.31
N GLY A 192 2.79 -17.85 29.31
CA GLY A 192 4.15 -18.40 29.36
C GLY A 192 4.29 -19.84 28.90
N GLN A 193 4.40 -20.06 27.59
CA GLN A 193 5.20 -21.16 27.03
C GLN A 193 5.50 -20.87 25.55
N GLN A 194 6.78 -20.60 25.25
CA GLN A 194 7.34 -20.62 23.89
C GLN A 194 7.16 -22.03 23.31
N GLY A 195 6.09 -22.21 22.53
CA GLY A 195 5.83 -23.42 21.76
C GLY A 195 6.61 -23.41 20.44
N ALA A 196 7.14 -24.57 20.07
CA ALA A 196 7.93 -24.87 18.88
C ALA A 196 7.73 -23.90 17.69
N ALA A 197 8.84 -23.32 17.22
CA ALA A 197 8.88 -22.55 15.98
C ALA A 197 8.15 -23.31 14.86
N GLN A 198 7.25 -22.65 14.14
CA GLN A 198 6.68 -23.20 12.92
C GLN A 198 7.83 -23.43 11.94
N ASP A 199 8.22 -24.69 11.80
CA ASP A 199 9.38 -25.13 11.03
C ASP A 199 9.18 -24.90 9.51
N PHE A 200 7.95 -24.58 9.08
CA PHE A 200 7.57 -24.28 7.71
C PHE A 200 6.88 -22.91 7.63
N VAL A 201 7.47 -21.99 6.88
CA VAL A 201 6.99 -20.60 6.71
C VAL A 201 6.84 -20.30 5.22
N VAL A 202 5.77 -19.60 4.89
CA VAL A 202 5.56 -18.97 3.58
C VAL A 202 5.34 -17.49 3.81
N THR A 203 5.92 -16.65 2.96
CA THR A 203 5.63 -15.21 2.97
C THR A 203 4.97 -14.81 1.67
N LEU A 204 4.12 -13.80 1.73
CA LEU A 204 3.39 -13.24 0.60
C LEU A 204 3.34 -11.73 0.78
N SER A 205 3.61 -10.99 -0.29
CA SER A 205 3.47 -9.53 -0.35
C SER A 205 3.12 -9.08 -1.76
N THR A 206 2.67 -7.85 -1.91
CA THR A 206 2.54 -7.21 -3.22
C THR A 206 3.82 -6.46 -3.60
N ASP A 207 3.90 -5.94 -4.83
CA ASP A 207 4.99 -5.07 -5.30
C ASP A 207 5.13 -3.73 -4.55
N ARG A 208 4.11 -3.38 -3.76
CA ARG A 208 4.07 -2.21 -2.87
C ARG A 208 4.23 -2.56 -1.38
N GLY A 209 4.14 -3.85 -1.03
CA GLY A 209 4.20 -4.34 0.35
C GLY A 209 2.87 -4.90 0.86
N GLN A 210 2.73 -5.00 2.18
CA GLN A 210 1.47 -5.40 2.84
C GLN A 210 0.50 -4.22 2.91
N GLY A 211 -0.80 -4.45 2.78
CA GLY A 211 -1.80 -3.39 2.92
C GLY A 211 -1.69 -2.29 1.87
N ALA A 212 -1.38 -2.67 0.64
CA ALA A 212 -1.19 -1.73 -0.47
C ALA A 212 -2.54 -1.19 -0.97
N VAL A 213 -2.53 0.05 -1.45
CA VAL A 213 -3.67 0.67 -2.14
C VAL A 213 -3.32 0.92 -3.61
N TYR A 214 -4.23 0.54 -4.49
CA TYR A 214 -4.11 0.64 -5.94
C TYR A 214 -5.23 1.50 -6.54
N ARG A 215 -5.03 1.94 -7.79
CA ARG A 215 -6.03 2.60 -8.63
C ARG A 215 -6.48 1.69 -9.77
N ASP A 216 -7.62 2.01 -10.37
CA ASP A 216 -8.11 1.38 -11.59
C ASP A 216 -7.03 1.35 -12.69
N GLY A 217 -6.85 0.19 -13.29
CA GLY A 217 -5.86 -0.05 -14.34
C GLY A 217 -4.43 -0.29 -13.84
N GLU A 218 -4.14 -0.13 -12.55
CA GLU A 218 -2.83 -0.48 -12.00
C GLU A 218 -2.61 -2.00 -12.02
N ARG A 219 -1.33 -2.40 -12.06
CA ARG A 219 -0.94 -3.82 -12.14
C ARG A 219 -0.53 -4.33 -10.77
N LEU A 220 -0.94 -5.55 -10.46
CA LEU A 220 -0.54 -6.28 -9.25
C LEU A 220 0.56 -7.28 -9.58
N THR A 221 1.65 -7.26 -8.81
CA THR A 221 2.61 -8.37 -8.78
C THR A 221 2.75 -8.89 -7.36
N LEU A 222 2.74 -10.21 -7.21
CA LEU A 222 2.89 -10.88 -5.93
C LEU A 222 4.32 -11.39 -5.78
N LEU A 223 4.87 -11.29 -4.58
CA LEU A 223 6.14 -11.90 -4.20
C LEU A 223 5.87 -12.96 -3.14
N VAL A 224 6.35 -14.18 -3.39
CA VAL A 224 6.20 -15.32 -2.48
C VAL A 224 7.55 -15.96 -2.21
N THR A 225 7.83 -16.28 -0.95
CA THR A 225 8.96 -17.13 -0.56
C THR A 225 8.47 -18.30 0.29
N SER A 226 9.27 -19.37 0.33
CA SER A 226 8.98 -20.53 1.17
C SER A 226 10.24 -21.03 1.87
N SER A 227 10.13 -21.47 3.12
CA SER A 227 11.26 -22.03 3.87
C SER A 227 11.55 -23.51 3.55
N LYS A 228 10.65 -24.19 2.82
CA LYS A 228 10.79 -25.60 2.40
C LYS A 228 10.32 -25.76 0.95
N ASP A 229 10.81 -26.81 0.28
CA ASP A 229 10.23 -27.24 -0.98
C ASP A 229 8.77 -27.61 -0.76
N ALA A 230 7.88 -27.08 -1.60
CA ALA A 230 6.45 -27.15 -1.34
C ALA A 230 5.60 -27.16 -2.61
N TYR A 231 4.36 -27.58 -2.43
CA TYR A 231 3.25 -27.35 -3.35
C TYR A 231 2.51 -26.11 -2.88
N LEU A 232 2.36 -25.11 -3.74
CA LEU A 232 1.72 -23.83 -3.47
C LEU A 232 0.45 -23.69 -4.32
N LYS A 233 -0.59 -23.16 -3.67
CA LYS A 233 -1.76 -22.58 -4.33
C LYS A 233 -1.91 -21.13 -3.90
N ILE A 234 -2.21 -20.26 -4.85
CA ILE A 234 -2.53 -18.86 -4.61
C ILE A 234 -3.98 -18.63 -5.03
N TYR A 235 -4.76 -18.13 -4.09
CA TYR A 235 -6.16 -17.79 -4.28
C TYR A 235 -6.32 -16.27 -4.23
N HIS A 236 -7.13 -15.73 -5.15
CA HIS A 236 -7.67 -14.38 -5.05
C HIS A 236 -9.03 -14.44 -4.39
N VAL A 237 -9.33 -13.49 -3.52
CA VAL A 237 -10.66 -13.28 -2.94
C VAL A 237 -11.11 -11.88 -3.29
N ASP A 238 -12.19 -11.79 -4.05
CA ASP A 238 -12.75 -10.53 -4.53
C ASP A 238 -13.45 -9.73 -3.41
N VAL A 239 -13.95 -8.54 -3.76
CA VAL A 239 -14.70 -7.67 -2.83
C VAL A 239 -15.97 -8.31 -2.26
N ASN A 240 -16.51 -9.34 -2.92
CA ASN A 240 -17.70 -10.06 -2.49
C ASN A 240 -17.38 -11.25 -1.59
N GLY A 241 -16.10 -11.57 -1.40
CA GLY A 241 -15.65 -12.73 -0.61
C GLY A 241 -15.69 -14.04 -1.40
N VAL A 242 -15.76 -13.98 -2.72
CA VAL A 242 -15.68 -15.13 -3.63
C VAL A 242 -14.22 -15.42 -3.91
N ALA A 243 -13.81 -16.68 -3.74
CA ALA A 243 -12.44 -17.11 -4.00
C ALA A 243 -12.29 -17.67 -5.42
N GLN A 244 -11.12 -17.44 -6.02
CA GLN A 244 -10.69 -18.06 -7.28
C GLN A 244 -9.27 -18.57 -7.14
N LEU A 245 -8.95 -19.74 -7.71
CA LEU A 245 -7.57 -20.19 -7.85
C LEU A 245 -6.90 -19.37 -8.96
N ILE A 246 -5.83 -18.63 -8.63
CA ILE A 246 -5.08 -17.82 -9.60
C ILE A 246 -3.69 -18.37 -9.90
N TRP A 247 -3.16 -19.25 -9.05
CA TRP A 247 -1.93 -20.00 -9.34
C TRP A 247 -1.89 -21.35 -8.58
N PRO A 248 -1.42 -22.46 -9.18
CA PRO A 248 -1.04 -22.59 -10.59
C PRO A 248 -2.25 -22.37 -11.51
N ASN A 249 -1.98 -22.02 -12.76
CA ASN A 249 -3.03 -21.70 -13.73
C ASN A 249 -2.66 -22.20 -15.13
N ARG A 250 -3.58 -22.05 -16.10
CA ARG A 250 -3.40 -22.51 -17.49
C ARG A 250 -2.26 -21.80 -18.24
N PHE A 251 -1.78 -20.66 -17.73
CA PHE A 251 -0.70 -19.87 -18.33
C PHE A 251 0.67 -20.19 -17.73
N GLY A 252 0.74 -20.88 -16.58
CA GLY A 252 2.02 -21.27 -16.00
C GLY A 252 1.97 -21.89 -14.60
N GLY A 253 3.09 -22.51 -14.23
CA GLY A 253 3.34 -23.09 -12.90
C GLY A 253 2.87 -24.53 -12.75
N SER A 254 3.73 -25.39 -12.20
CA SER A 254 3.36 -26.78 -11.84
C SER A 254 2.70 -26.89 -10.45
N GLY A 255 2.55 -25.76 -9.76
CA GLY A 255 2.23 -25.71 -8.33
C GLY A 255 3.41 -26.03 -7.42
N LYS A 256 4.57 -26.47 -7.93
CA LYS A 256 5.76 -26.76 -7.11
C LYS A 256 6.68 -25.54 -7.01
N ILE A 257 7.18 -25.29 -5.81
CA ILE A 257 8.12 -24.23 -5.48
C ILE A 257 9.27 -24.78 -4.64
N LYS A 258 10.44 -24.13 -4.71
CA LYS A 258 11.62 -24.52 -3.94
C LYS A 258 11.84 -23.63 -2.72
N ALA A 259 12.48 -24.18 -1.70
CA ALA A 259 12.90 -23.43 -0.52
C ALA A 259 13.85 -22.28 -0.89
N GLY A 260 13.69 -21.13 -0.25
CA GLY A 260 14.58 -19.97 -0.36
C GLY A 260 14.47 -19.17 -1.66
N GLU A 261 13.69 -19.61 -2.64
CA GLU A 261 13.48 -18.86 -3.89
C GLU A 261 12.39 -17.80 -3.72
N ALA A 262 12.68 -16.56 -4.13
CA ALA A 262 11.71 -15.49 -4.22
C ALA A 262 11.02 -15.53 -5.59
N LEU A 263 9.75 -15.95 -5.59
CA LEU A 263 8.93 -16.07 -6.78
C LEU A 263 8.10 -14.82 -7.00
N LYS A 264 7.91 -14.45 -8.27
CA LYS A 264 7.05 -13.34 -8.69
C LYS A 264 5.86 -13.88 -9.47
N PHE A 265 4.67 -13.37 -9.22
CA PHE A 265 3.45 -13.72 -9.94
C PHE A 265 2.69 -12.47 -10.43
N PRO A 266 2.52 -12.29 -11.74
CA PRO A 266 3.12 -13.08 -12.81
C PRO A 266 4.66 -12.97 -12.81
N GLY A 267 5.34 -14.02 -13.25
CA GLY A 267 6.78 -14.04 -13.44
C GLY A 267 7.20 -13.22 -14.68
N PRO A 268 8.50 -12.89 -14.83
CA PRO A 268 8.99 -12.08 -15.96
C PRO A 268 8.69 -12.66 -17.35
N ASN A 269 8.54 -13.98 -17.45
CA ASN A 269 8.28 -14.71 -18.70
C ASN A 269 6.83 -15.16 -18.84
N ASP A 270 5.96 -14.83 -17.88
CA ASP A 270 4.56 -15.22 -17.92
C ASP A 270 3.80 -14.39 -18.97
N LYS A 271 2.89 -15.04 -19.69
CA LYS A 271 2.11 -14.42 -20.77
C LYS A 271 0.78 -13.81 -20.29
N PHE A 272 0.70 -13.46 -19.01
CA PHE A 272 -0.48 -12.86 -18.40
C PHE A 272 -0.09 -11.76 -17.40
N GLN A 273 -1.03 -10.89 -17.08
CA GLN A 273 -0.86 -9.81 -16.11
C GLN A 273 -2.12 -9.70 -15.24
N TYR A 274 -1.95 -9.34 -13.97
CA TYR A 274 -3.07 -8.94 -13.12
C TYR A 274 -3.28 -7.42 -13.27
N VAL A 275 -4.38 -7.04 -13.90
CA VAL A 275 -4.82 -5.65 -14.03
C VAL A 275 -5.98 -5.44 -13.07
N LEU A 276 -5.82 -4.51 -12.14
CA LEU A 276 -6.80 -4.23 -11.11
C LEU A 276 -7.89 -3.32 -11.66
N GLY A 277 -9.14 -3.57 -11.25
CA GLY A 277 -10.28 -2.83 -11.75
C GLY A 277 -11.53 -3.14 -10.95
N ARG A 278 -12.69 -2.89 -11.56
CA ARG A 278 -13.99 -3.05 -10.92
C ARG A 278 -14.30 -4.52 -10.57
N PRO A 279 -15.07 -4.77 -9.51
CA PRO A 279 -15.60 -3.79 -8.54
C PRO A 279 -14.52 -3.25 -7.58
N TYR A 280 -14.60 -1.94 -7.26
CA TYR A 280 -13.64 -1.29 -6.36
C TYR A 280 -13.90 -1.68 -4.90
N GLY A 281 -12.83 -1.74 -4.11
CA GLY A 281 -12.87 -2.09 -2.70
C GLY A 281 -11.72 -3.01 -2.30
N THR A 282 -11.90 -3.65 -1.15
CA THR A 282 -10.89 -4.52 -0.55
C THR A 282 -10.90 -5.91 -1.15
N GLU A 283 -9.72 -6.39 -1.52
CA GLU A 283 -9.49 -7.75 -2.01
C GLU A 283 -8.32 -8.40 -1.28
N TYR A 284 -8.21 -9.73 -1.41
CA TYR A 284 -7.24 -10.52 -0.68
C TYR A 284 -6.54 -11.51 -1.58
N ILE A 285 -5.26 -11.76 -1.30
CA ILE A 285 -4.55 -12.91 -1.86
C ILE A 285 -4.17 -13.84 -0.73
N LYS A 286 -4.57 -15.10 -0.86
CA LYS A 286 -4.26 -16.16 0.08
C LYS A 286 -3.31 -17.17 -0.55
N ALA A 287 -2.11 -17.30 -0.01
CA ALA A 287 -1.19 -18.37 -0.35
C ALA A 287 -1.34 -19.52 0.66
N VAL A 288 -1.47 -20.74 0.14
CA VAL A 288 -1.47 -21.99 0.92
C VAL A 288 -0.37 -22.87 0.36
N ALA A 289 0.55 -23.31 1.21
CA ALA A 289 1.58 -24.25 0.83
C ALA A 289 1.56 -25.53 1.67
N SER A 290 2.00 -26.63 1.07
CA SER A 290 2.12 -27.92 1.71
C SER A 290 3.37 -28.65 1.25
N THR A 291 4.02 -29.39 2.14
CA THR A 291 5.15 -30.27 1.78
C THR A 291 4.72 -31.52 1.00
N LYS A 292 3.41 -31.76 0.85
CA LYS A 292 2.85 -32.84 0.02
C LYS A 292 1.91 -32.26 -1.05
N PRO A 293 1.70 -32.97 -2.18
CA PRO A 293 0.75 -32.53 -3.20
C PRO A 293 -0.65 -32.33 -2.64
N PHE A 294 -1.37 -31.32 -3.13
CA PHE A 294 -2.80 -31.18 -2.85
C PHE A 294 -3.58 -32.30 -3.55
N ALA A 295 -4.59 -32.85 -2.87
CA ALA A 295 -5.40 -33.94 -3.40
C ALA A 295 -6.32 -33.52 -4.56
N THR A 296 -6.68 -32.23 -4.59
CA THR A 296 -7.56 -31.66 -5.62
C THR A 296 -6.91 -30.44 -6.25
N MET A 297 -7.30 -30.15 -7.48
CA MET A 297 -6.97 -28.92 -8.18
C MET A 297 -8.26 -28.33 -8.72
N GLU A 298 -8.58 -27.12 -8.31
CA GLU A 298 -9.73 -26.36 -8.78
C GLU A 298 -9.46 -25.81 -10.19
N ALA A 299 -10.51 -25.46 -10.93
CA ALA A 299 -10.35 -24.72 -12.17
C ALA A 299 -9.80 -23.31 -11.88
N ASP A 300 -8.81 -22.88 -12.66
CA ASP A 300 -8.23 -21.55 -12.52
C ASP A 300 -9.18 -20.45 -13.00
N PHE A 301 -9.13 -19.28 -12.34
CA PHE A 301 -9.94 -18.10 -12.66
C PHE A 301 -11.45 -18.38 -12.72
N SER A 302 -11.92 -19.33 -11.92
CA SER A 302 -13.33 -19.72 -11.83
C SER A 302 -13.80 -19.56 -10.38
N ASP A 303 -15.01 -19.02 -10.22
CA ASP A 303 -15.61 -18.79 -8.90
C ASP A 303 -15.77 -20.09 -8.13
N LEU A 304 -15.16 -20.14 -6.94
CA LEU A 304 -15.35 -21.23 -6.01
C LEU A 304 -16.65 -21.03 -5.22
N GLN A 305 -17.43 -22.09 -5.12
CA GLN A 305 -18.74 -22.05 -4.47
C GLN A 305 -18.65 -21.76 -2.97
N GLY A 306 -19.54 -20.94 -2.42
CA GLY A 306 -19.60 -20.64 -0.98
C GLY A 306 -18.59 -19.58 -0.53
N SER A 307 -18.41 -19.43 0.79
CA SER A 307 -17.47 -18.44 1.32
C SER A 307 -16.02 -18.79 0.99
N ALA A 308 -15.15 -17.80 0.79
CA ALA A 308 -13.73 -18.01 0.53
C ALA A 308 -13.05 -18.95 1.56
N VAL A 309 -13.35 -18.80 2.85
CA VAL A 309 -12.83 -19.66 3.93
C VAL A 309 -13.21 -21.12 3.70
N ALA A 310 -14.48 -21.40 3.38
CA ALA A 310 -14.96 -22.76 3.14
C ALA A 310 -14.49 -23.33 1.79
N ALA A 311 -14.38 -22.48 0.77
CA ALA A 311 -13.87 -22.85 -0.55
C ALA A 311 -12.40 -23.26 -0.48
N ILE A 312 -11.54 -22.40 0.06
CA ILE A 312 -10.11 -22.64 0.17
C ILE A 312 -9.84 -23.85 1.06
N SER A 313 -10.55 -23.99 2.18
CA SER A 313 -10.36 -25.13 3.08
C SER A 313 -10.78 -26.49 2.47
N ARG A 314 -11.77 -26.53 1.57
CA ARG A 314 -12.24 -27.78 0.94
C ARG A 314 -11.26 -28.37 -0.08
N GLY A 315 -10.47 -27.53 -0.75
CA GLY A 315 -9.40 -27.97 -1.64
C GLY A 315 -8.26 -28.71 -0.93
N LEU A 316 -8.33 -28.83 0.40
CA LEU A 316 -7.23 -29.22 1.26
C LEU A 316 -7.54 -30.50 2.05
N THR A 317 -7.39 -31.67 1.43
CA THR A 317 -7.49 -32.94 2.15
C THR A 317 -6.30 -33.12 3.10
N VAL A 318 -6.55 -33.32 4.39
CA VAL A 318 -5.51 -33.66 5.39
C VAL A 318 -5.21 -35.15 5.26
N VAL A 319 -4.01 -35.49 4.79
CA VAL A 319 -3.56 -36.88 4.68
C VAL A 319 -2.20 -37.03 5.39
N SER A 320 -2.22 -37.76 6.51
CA SER A 320 -1.09 -38.06 7.42
C SER A 320 -0.54 -36.91 8.28
N SER A 321 -0.09 -37.29 9.48
CA SER A 321 0.57 -36.48 10.51
C SER A 321 1.88 -35.81 10.06
N ASP A 322 2.45 -36.22 8.92
CA ASP A 322 3.76 -35.75 8.44
C ASP A 322 3.63 -34.61 7.41
N THR A 323 2.40 -34.19 7.11
CA THR A 323 2.13 -33.08 6.20
C THR A 323 2.21 -31.77 6.97
N THR A 324 3.23 -30.97 6.69
CA THR A 324 3.32 -29.59 7.22
C THR A 324 2.71 -28.62 6.23
N ARG A 325 2.01 -27.61 6.74
CA ARG A 325 1.38 -26.55 5.96
C ARG A 325 1.80 -25.20 6.48
N ALA A 326 1.82 -24.24 5.57
CA ALA A 326 2.06 -22.84 5.86
C ALA A 326 1.09 -22.00 5.04
N GLU A 327 0.75 -20.84 5.56
CA GLU A 327 -0.12 -19.89 4.88
C GLU A 327 0.38 -18.47 5.00
N ALA A 328 0.03 -17.67 4.00
CA ALA A 328 0.25 -16.23 4.03
C ALA A 328 -0.95 -15.51 3.42
N LEU A 329 -1.22 -14.31 3.91
CA LEU A 329 -2.30 -13.45 3.46
C LEU A 329 -1.72 -12.06 3.17
N VAL A 330 -2.14 -11.49 2.06
CA VAL A 330 -2.01 -10.05 1.82
C VAL A 330 -3.38 -9.47 1.52
N VAL A 331 -3.62 -8.27 2.05
CA VAL A 331 -4.82 -7.47 1.82
C VAL A 331 -4.41 -6.26 0.99
N TYR A 332 -5.24 -5.88 0.02
CA TYR A 332 -5.06 -4.66 -0.75
C TYR A 332 -6.42 -4.03 -1.07
N GLU A 333 -6.42 -2.76 -1.44
CA GLU A 333 -7.63 -2.02 -1.80
C GLU A 333 -7.50 -1.36 -3.17
N ILE A 334 -8.56 -1.42 -3.97
CA ILE A 334 -8.62 -0.81 -5.31
C ILE A 334 -9.54 0.41 -5.23
N LEU A 335 -9.02 1.57 -5.61
CA LEU A 335 -9.74 2.83 -5.73
C LEU A 335 -10.09 3.13 -7.20
N PRO A 336 -11.10 3.97 -7.46
CA PRO A 336 -11.45 4.43 -8.81
C PRO A 336 -10.33 5.15 -9.56
#